data_AF-A0A0S3TZH5-F1
#
_entry.id   AF-A0A0S3TZH5-F1
#
_cell.length_a   1.000
_cell.length_b   1.000
_cell.length_c   1.000
_cell.angle_alpha   90.00
_cell.angle_beta   90.00
_cell.angle_gamma   90.00
#
_symmetry.space_group_name_H-M   'P 1'
#
loop_
_entity.id
_entity.type
_entity.pdbx_description
1 polymer ?
#
loop_
_entity_poly.entity_id
_entity_poly.type
_entity_poly.pdbx_seq_one_letter_code
_entity_poly.pdbx_strand_id
1 'polypeptide(L)'
;MSVDQSDENASLISTVITAPVSLKQIEQVEPVEEPIKEEAERKSDLERLQTAFEGVRALQELAREYEITDIFQDNGGKVLQVLILLGLKISPGREGNDAIDAEGNEYELKTLNRSLNKNAGVTTHHHLNRDILAKYRAVKAWYIAIYEGIELIEIYKVSPEMLEIKFSEWERKLDQIDSINNPKIPMRLIRQGELVYQRDSSQEA
;
A
#
# COMPACT_ATOMS: atom_id res chain seq x y z
N MET A 1 -71.56 -13.03 -20.82
CA MET A 1 -71.46 -12.92 -19.36
C MET A 1 -70.64 -11.68 -19.08
N SER A 2 -71.29 -10.72 -18.42
CA SER A 2 -70.93 -9.31 -18.37
C SER A 2 -69.86 -8.99 -17.32
N VAL A 3 -69.21 -7.86 -17.56
CA VAL A 3 -68.29 -7.11 -16.69
C VAL A 3 -69.02 -6.61 -15.44
N ASP A 4 -68.37 -6.67 -14.28
CA ASP A 4 -68.62 -5.77 -13.13
C ASP A 4 -67.31 -5.70 -12.31
N GLN A 5 -66.66 -4.53 -12.26
CA GLN A 5 -66.64 -3.58 -11.12
C GLN A 5 -66.09 -4.21 -9.83
N SER A 6 -65.24 -3.58 -9.03
CA SER A 6 -64.54 -2.30 -9.01
C SER A 6 -63.81 -2.31 -7.65
N ASP A 7 -62.62 -1.73 -7.60
CA ASP A 7 -62.09 -0.99 -6.45
C ASP A 7 -62.43 -1.50 -5.04
N GLU A 8 -61.59 -2.36 -4.47
CA GLU A 8 -61.23 -2.23 -3.06
C GLU A 8 -59.75 -2.58 -2.85
N ASN A 9 -59.04 -1.66 -2.23
CA ASN A 9 -57.64 -1.68 -1.78
C ASN A 9 -56.56 -1.13 -2.72
N ALA A 10 -56.88 -0.02 -3.39
CA ALA A 10 -55.92 1.08 -3.46
C ALA A 10 -55.82 1.77 -2.09
N SER A 11 -54.98 1.28 -1.17
CA SER A 11 -54.48 2.05 -0.01
C SER A 11 -53.43 1.29 0.80
N LEU A 12 -52.29 0.94 0.18
CA LEU A 12 -51.04 0.71 0.93
C LEU A 12 -49.84 1.28 0.16
N ILE A 13 -49.99 2.51 -0.34
CA ILE A 13 -48.86 3.42 -0.49
C ILE A 13 -48.86 4.25 0.78
N SER A 14 -48.05 3.85 1.75
CA SER A 14 -47.65 4.75 2.83
C SER A 14 -46.21 4.45 3.23
N THR A 15 -45.33 5.30 2.71
CA THR A 15 -44.33 5.98 3.53
C THR A 15 -43.25 5.10 4.16
N VAL A 16 -42.27 4.70 3.34
CA VAL A 16 -40.88 4.77 3.80
C VAL A 16 -40.30 6.06 3.21
N ILE A 17 -40.75 7.19 3.77
CA ILE A 17 -39.94 8.41 3.71
C ILE A 17 -38.75 8.08 4.61
N THR A 18 -37.60 7.82 3.98
CA THR A 18 -36.30 7.90 4.64
C THR A 18 -36.22 9.27 5.28
N ALA A 19 -36.43 9.31 6.60
CA ALA A 19 -36.12 10.49 7.38
C ALA A 19 -34.65 10.87 7.09
N PRO A 20 -34.34 12.16 6.91
CA PRO A 20 -32.95 12.57 6.83
C PRO A 20 -32.24 12.09 8.09
N VAL A 21 -31.12 11.39 7.92
CA VAL A 21 -30.24 11.00 9.02
C VAL A 21 -29.91 12.28 9.78
N SER A 22 -30.42 12.39 11.01
CA SER A 22 -30.21 13.53 11.89
C SER A 22 -28.73 13.60 12.24
N LEU A 23 -28.10 14.76 12.04
CA LEU A 23 -26.71 15.08 12.39
C LEU A 23 -26.36 14.93 13.89
N LYS A 24 -27.28 14.39 14.72
CA LYS A 24 -27.14 14.25 16.17
C LYS A 24 -26.57 12.90 16.65
N GLN A 25 -26.05 12.07 15.75
CA GLN A 25 -25.38 10.81 16.13
C GLN A 25 -23.93 10.74 15.64
N ILE A 26 -23.26 11.89 15.52
CA ILE A 26 -21.82 11.89 15.73
C ILE A 26 -21.67 11.77 17.24
N GLU A 27 -21.21 10.62 17.72
CA GLU A 27 -20.67 10.48 19.06
C GLU A 27 -19.50 11.47 19.13
N GLN A 28 -19.78 12.68 19.62
CA GLN A 28 -18.78 13.71 19.76
C GLN A 28 -17.80 13.17 20.80
N VAL A 29 -16.61 12.78 20.33
CA VAL A 29 -15.48 12.54 21.23
C VAL A 29 -15.36 13.79 22.07
N GLU A 30 -15.54 13.67 23.39
CA GLU A 30 -15.46 14.82 24.28
C GLU A 30 -14.11 15.54 24.02
N PRO A 31 -14.14 16.83 23.70
CA PRO A 31 -12.91 17.57 23.46
C PRO A 31 -12.08 17.56 24.75
N VAL A 32 -10.76 17.44 24.61
CA VAL A 32 -9.83 17.62 25.74
C VAL A 32 -10.12 18.99 26.36
N GLU A 33 -10.58 19.02 27.61
CA GLU A 33 -11.11 20.23 28.27
C GLU A 33 -10.09 21.36 28.37
N GLU A 34 -8.79 21.03 28.34
CA GLU A 34 -7.70 21.99 28.26
C GLU A 34 -6.84 21.71 27.02
N PRO A 35 -6.52 22.73 26.19
CA PRO A 35 -5.63 22.54 25.08
C PRO A 35 -4.26 22.08 25.61
N ILE A 36 -3.71 21.01 25.02
CA ILE A 36 -2.40 20.42 25.38
C ILE A 36 -1.25 21.45 25.28
N LYS A 37 -1.49 22.58 24.60
CA LYS A 37 -0.54 23.66 24.34
C LYS A 37 -1.21 25.02 24.42
N GLU A 38 -0.43 26.04 24.76
CA GLU A 38 -0.89 27.43 24.77
C GLU A 38 -1.21 27.93 23.34
N GLU A 39 -2.01 28.99 23.21
CA GLU A 39 -2.41 29.53 21.90
C GLU A 39 -1.21 29.95 21.04
N ALA A 40 -0.20 30.59 21.64
CA ALA A 40 1.02 30.98 20.95
C ALA A 40 1.79 29.77 20.40
N GLU A 41 1.87 28.69 21.18
CA GLU A 41 2.53 27.45 20.77
C GLU A 41 1.79 26.77 19.61
N ARG A 42 0.46 26.78 19.62
CA ARG A 42 -0.35 26.25 18.49
C ARG A 42 -0.15 27.04 17.21
N LYS A 43 -0.06 28.37 17.29
CA LYS A 43 0.23 29.22 16.13
C LYS A 43 1.62 28.91 15.54
N SER A 44 2.62 28.76 16.40
CA SER A 44 3.98 28.34 16.01
C SER A 44 3.99 26.97 15.34
N ASP A 45 3.25 25.98 15.86
CA ASP A 45 3.13 24.66 15.23
C ASP A 45 2.45 24.70 13.85
N LEU A 46 1.42 25.54 13.68
CA LEU A 46 0.77 25.75 12.38
C LEU A 46 1.75 26.33 11.35
N GLU A 47 2.54 27.33 11.74
CA GLU A 47 3.55 27.95 10.87
C GLU A 47 4.64 26.94 10.47
N ARG A 48 5.10 26.13 11.42
CA ARG A 48 6.06 25.03 11.16
C ARG A 48 5.48 23.98 10.20
N LEU A 49 4.22 23.59 10.40
CA LEU A 49 3.52 22.65 9.52
C LEU A 49 3.40 23.23 8.10
N GLN A 50 2.93 24.47 7.96
CA GLN A 50 2.77 25.13 6.66
C GLN A 50 4.09 25.17 5.88
N THR A 51 5.18 25.52 6.57
CA THR A 51 6.53 25.55 6.00
C THR A 51 6.98 24.17 5.52
N ALA A 52 6.86 23.14 6.38
CA ALA A 52 7.21 21.78 5.99
C ALA A 52 6.36 21.25 4.82
N PHE A 53 5.08 21.67 4.75
CA PHE A 53 4.15 21.20 3.75
C PHE A 53 4.42 21.76 2.33
N GLU A 54 5.27 22.78 2.19
CA GLU A 54 5.75 23.22 0.88
C GLU A 54 6.60 22.13 0.21
N GLY A 55 7.56 21.56 0.95
CA GLY A 55 8.38 20.44 0.47
C GLY A 55 7.55 19.18 0.22
N VAL A 56 6.57 18.89 1.09
CA VAL A 56 5.62 17.78 0.92
C VAL A 56 4.82 17.93 -0.38
N ARG A 57 4.33 19.14 -0.69
CA ARG A 57 3.60 19.41 -1.94
C ARG A 57 4.48 19.18 -3.17
N ALA A 58 5.73 19.65 -3.15
CA ALA A 58 6.67 19.40 -4.24
C ALA A 58 6.95 17.90 -4.43
N LEU A 59 7.11 17.15 -3.34
CA LEU A 59 7.28 15.69 -3.40
C LEU A 59 6.04 14.99 -3.97
N GLN A 60 4.84 15.44 -3.60
CA GLN A 60 3.60 14.91 -4.14
C GLN A 60 3.42 15.22 -5.64
N GLU A 61 3.83 16.39 -6.13
CA GLU A 61 3.82 16.66 -7.57
C GLU A 61 4.75 15.71 -8.32
N LEU A 62 5.98 15.52 -7.82
CA LEU A 62 6.91 14.55 -8.38
C LEU A 62 6.32 13.12 -8.37
N ALA A 63 5.63 12.75 -7.29
CA ALA A 63 4.98 11.44 -7.18
C ALA A 63 3.93 11.21 -8.29
N ARG A 64 3.18 12.25 -8.68
CA ARG A 64 2.16 12.14 -9.74
C ARG A 64 2.77 11.88 -11.10
N GLU A 65 3.99 12.34 -11.37
CA GLU A 65 4.72 12.00 -12.60
C GLU A 65 5.03 10.50 -12.70
N TYR A 66 5.06 9.81 -11.55
CA TYR A 66 5.22 8.36 -11.41
C TYR A 66 3.90 7.63 -11.13
N GLU A 67 2.76 8.28 -11.38
CA GLU A 67 1.41 7.74 -11.19
C GLU A 67 1.05 7.41 -9.72
N ILE A 68 1.79 7.95 -8.76
CA ILE A 68 1.50 7.81 -7.33
C ILE A 68 0.53 8.92 -6.90
N THR A 69 -0.70 8.53 -6.57
CA THR A 69 -1.80 9.47 -6.30
C THR A 69 -1.66 10.17 -4.93
N ASP A 70 -1.18 9.46 -3.91
CA ASP A 70 -1.02 9.98 -2.55
C ASP A 70 0.25 9.42 -1.90
N ILE A 71 1.21 10.28 -1.57
CA ILE A 71 2.47 9.88 -0.93
C ILE A 71 2.31 9.37 0.51
N PHE A 72 1.19 9.70 1.16
CA PHE A 72 0.91 9.31 2.55
C PHE A 72 0.11 8.02 2.69
N GLN A 73 -0.40 7.45 1.60
CA GLN A 73 -1.09 6.16 1.59
C GLN A 73 -0.24 5.06 0.98
N ASP A 74 -0.41 3.83 1.47
CA ASP A 74 0.20 2.61 0.92
C ASP A 74 1.70 2.69 0.64
N ASN A 75 2.44 3.45 1.47
CA ASN A 75 3.86 3.75 1.31
C ASN A 75 4.22 4.51 0.01
N GLY A 76 3.33 5.29 -0.59
CA GLY A 76 3.54 6.00 -1.86
C GLY A 76 4.85 6.80 -1.90
N GLY A 77 5.14 7.60 -0.88
CA GLY A 77 6.40 8.37 -0.80
C GLY A 77 7.66 7.50 -0.68
N LYS A 78 7.55 6.25 -0.22
CA LYS A 78 8.65 5.29 -0.20
C LYS A 78 8.82 4.63 -1.56
N VAL A 79 7.72 4.15 -2.15
CA VAL A 79 7.72 3.55 -3.49
C VAL A 79 8.34 4.52 -4.50
N LEU A 80 8.01 5.82 -4.42
CA LEU A 80 8.62 6.84 -5.26
C LEU A 80 10.16 6.83 -5.22
N GLN A 81 10.75 6.72 -4.02
CA GLN A 81 12.22 6.67 -3.85
C GLN A 81 12.81 5.46 -4.59
N VAL A 82 12.16 4.30 -4.48
CA VAL A 82 12.61 3.06 -5.15
C VAL A 82 12.53 3.20 -6.67
N LEU A 83 11.42 3.72 -7.19
CA LEU A 83 11.21 3.89 -8.63
C LEU A 83 12.28 4.81 -9.23
N ILE A 84 12.53 5.96 -8.59
CA ILE A 84 13.54 6.93 -9.06
C ILE A 84 14.94 6.32 -9.04
N LEU A 85 15.34 5.68 -7.94
CA LEU A 85 16.70 5.12 -7.80
C LEU A 85 16.98 3.98 -8.77
N LEU A 86 15.97 3.18 -9.10
CA LEU A 86 16.10 2.03 -10.00
C LEU A 86 15.78 2.38 -11.47
N GLY A 87 15.32 3.60 -11.76
CA GLY A 87 14.89 4.00 -13.11
C GLY A 87 13.63 3.28 -13.59
N LEU A 88 12.70 2.96 -12.67
CA LEU A 88 11.47 2.22 -12.94
C LEU A 88 10.25 3.14 -12.96
N LYS A 89 9.15 2.64 -13.54
CA LYS A 89 7.80 3.23 -13.45
C LYS A 89 6.80 2.22 -12.92
N ILE A 90 5.67 2.70 -12.39
CA ILE A 90 4.54 1.83 -12.07
C ILE A 90 4.07 1.12 -13.35
N SER A 91 3.77 -0.18 -13.26
CA SER A 91 3.19 -0.89 -14.40
C SER A 91 1.74 -0.44 -14.62
N PRO A 92 1.31 -0.20 -15.86
CA PRO A 92 -0.06 0.24 -16.14
C PRO A 92 -1.08 -0.88 -15.84
N GLY A 93 -2.06 -0.59 -14.96
CA GLY A 93 -3.20 -1.46 -14.67
C GLY A 93 -3.15 -2.11 -13.29
N ARG A 94 -4.33 -2.23 -12.63
CA ARG A 94 -4.45 -2.69 -11.23
C ARG A 94 -4.13 -4.17 -10.98
N GLU A 95 -4.01 -4.97 -12.04
CA GLU A 95 -3.79 -6.42 -11.95
C GLU A 95 -2.40 -6.88 -12.44
N GLY A 96 -1.57 -5.92 -12.89
CA GLY A 96 -0.20 -6.17 -13.36
C GLY A 96 0.80 -6.27 -12.21
N ASN A 97 2.05 -6.57 -12.56
CA ASN A 97 3.17 -6.53 -11.61
C ASN A 97 3.47 -5.09 -11.19
N ASP A 98 4.18 -4.89 -10.08
CA ASP A 98 4.27 -3.56 -9.44
C ASP A 98 4.97 -2.48 -10.30
N ALA A 99 6.01 -2.86 -11.08
CA ALA A 99 6.82 -1.90 -11.82
C ALA A 99 7.35 -2.44 -13.17
N ILE A 100 7.75 -1.53 -14.05
CA ILE A 100 8.29 -1.80 -15.38
C ILE A 100 9.53 -0.94 -15.67
N ASP A 101 10.51 -1.48 -16.40
CA ASP A 101 11.67 -0.73 -16.91
C ASP A 101 11.49 -0.25 -18.36
N ALA A 102 12.49 0.48 -18.88
CA ALA A 102 12.48 1.03 -20.23
C ALA A 102 12.50 -0.03 -21.36
N GLU A 103 12.90 -1.26 -21.05
CA GLU A 103 12.90 -2.39 -21.99
C GLU A 103 11.57 -3.16 -21.95
N GLY A 104 10.65 -2.79 -21.06
CA GLY A 104 9.36 -3.45 -20.89
C GLY A 104 9.42 -4.67 -19.97
N ASN A 105 10.50 -4.88 -19.22
CA ASN A 105 10.55 -5.95 -18.24
C ASN A 105 9.77 -5.56 -16.99
N GLU A 106 9.01 -6.51 -16.44
CA GLU A 106 8.19 -6.30 -15.25
C GLU A 106 8.88 -6.80 -13.97
N TYR A 107 8.53 -6.17 -12.85
CA TYR A 107 9.14 -6.40 -11.54
C TYR A 107 8.09 -6.38 -10.44
N GLU A 108 8.31 -7.20 -9.41
CA GLU A 108 7.56 -7.11 -8.14
C GLU A 108 8.33 -6.19 -7.17
N LEU A 109 7.63 -5.32 -6.46
CA LEU A 109 8.17 -4.42 -5.45
C LEU A 109 7.60 -4.75 -4.07
N LYS A 110 8.47 -4.81 -3.07
CA LYS A 110 8.05 -4.86 -1.66
C LYS A 110 8.86 -3.92 -0.81
N THR A 111 8.19 -3.23 0.10
CA THR A 111 8.82 -2.35 1.08
C THR A 111 8.69 -2.92 2.49
N LEU A 112 9.76 -2.85 3.28
CA LEU A 112 9.75 -3.25 4.69
C LEU A 112 10.30 -2.12 5.56
N ASN A 113 9.69 -1.86 6.72
CA ASN A 113 10.21 -0.94 7.71
C ASN A 113 10.81 -1.72 8.89
N ARG A 114 12.14 -1.70 9.03
CA ARG A 114 12.86 -2.46 10.06
C ARG A 114 12.58 -1.96 11.48
N SER A 115 12.13 -0.72 11.64
CA SER A 115 11.76 -0.14 12.95
C SER A 115 10.47 -0.76 13.51
N LEU A 116 9.58 -1.26 12.64
CA LEU A 116 8.28 -1.81 13.06
C LEU A 116 8.38 -3.28 13.46
N ASN A 117 9.25 -4.07 12.82
CA ASN A 117 9.43 -5.49 13.13
C ASN A 117 10.82 -6.00 12.70
N LYS A 118 11.75 -6.12 13.67
CA LYS A 118 13.14 -6.57 13.43
C LYS A 118 13.25 -7.97 12.79
N ASN A 119 12.22 -8.82 12.94
CA ASN A 119 12.18 -10.19 12.45
C ASN A 119 11.03 -10.46 11.44
N ALA A 120 10.35 -9.43 10.93
CA ALA A 120 9.31 -9.65 9.93
C ALA A 120 9.95 -10.08 8.60
N GLY A 121 9.52 -11.24 8.09
CA GLY A 121 9.74 -11.56 6.68
C GLY A 121 8.94 -10.63 5.77
N VAL A 122 9.33 -10.56 4.50
CA VAL A 122 8.62 -9.82 3.45
C VAL A 122 7.24 -10.43 3.26
N THR A 123 6.19 -9.63 3.42
CA THR A 123 4.80 -10.01 3.12
C THR A 123 4.58 -10.13 1.62
N THR A 124 3.64 -10.96 1.21
CA THR A 124 3.34 -11.19 -0.21
C THR A 124 1.92 -10.75 -0.55
N HIS A 125 0.96 -11.68 -0.57
CA HIS A 125 -0.43 -11.44 -0.97
C HIS A 125 -1.41 -12.01 0.06
N HIS A 126 -2.46 -11.25 0.40
CA HIS A 126 -3.47 -11.66 1.39
C HIS A 126 -4.31 -12.87 0.96
N HIS A 127 -4.39 -13.14 -0.34
CA HIS A 127 -5.03 -14.31 -0.91
C HIS A 127 -4.11 -14.96 -1.96
N LEU A 128 -2.95 -15.45 -1.53
CA LEU A 128 -2.01 -16.08 -2.47
C LEU A 128 -2.65 -17.34 -3.06
N ASN A 129 -2.68 -17.43 -4.39
CA ASN A 129 -3.20 -18.56 -5.16
C ASN A 129 -2.23 -18.91 -6.30
N ARG A 130 -2.57 -19.90 -7.14
CA ARG A 130 -1.70 -20.37 -8.23
C ARG A 130 -1.46 -19.31 -9.30
N ASP A 131 -2.46 -18.50 -9.62
CA ASP A 131 -2.33 -17.46 -10.64
C ASP A 131 -1.36 -16.37 -10.19
N ILE A 132 -1.41 -15.98 -8.91
CA ILE A 132 -0.45 -15.03 -8.33
C ILE A 132 0.96 -15.64 -8.29
N LEU A 133 1.11 -16.91 -7.93
CA LEU A 133 2.40 -17.59 -7.99
C LEU A 133 2.97 -17.63 -9.41
N ALA A 134 2.12 -17.81 -10.43
CA ALA A 134 2.56 -17.75 -11.82
C ALA A 134 3.06 -16.36 -12.19
N LYS A 135 2.36 -15.28 -11.78
CA LYS A 135 2.82 -13.89 -11.95
C LYS A 135 4.17 -13.64 -11.27
N TYR A 136 4.32 -14.10 -10.02
CA TYR A 136 5.54 -13.99 -9.23
C TYR A 136 6.76 -14.68 -9.86
N ARG A 137 6.53 -15.74 -10.65
CA ARG A 137 7.57 -16.44 -11.42
C ARG A 137 7.88 -15.79 -12.76
N ALA A 138 6.97 -14.99 -13.30
CA ALA A 138 7.09 -14.38 -14.62
C ALA A 138 7.86 -13.05 -14.63
N VAL A 139 7.95 -12.36 -13.48
CA VAL A 139 8.71 -11.11 -13.37
C VAL A 139 10.21 -11.32 -13.56
N LYS A 140 10.92 -10.31 -14.07
CA LYS A 140 12.38 -10.37 -14.24
C LYS A 140 13.13 -10.39 -12.91
N ALA A 141 12.62 -9.66 -11.93
CA ALA A 141 13.13 -9.70 -10.56
C ALA A 141 12.11 -9.16 -9.56
N TRP A 142 12.39 -9.43 -8.30
CA TRP A 142 11.79 -8.77 -7.15
C TRP A 142 12.77 -7.74 -6.61
N TYR A 143 12.31 -6.52 -6.34
CA TYR A 143 13.05 -5.54 -5.56
C TYR A 143 12.45 -5.40 -4.17
N ILE A 144 13.29 -5.62 -3.16
CA ILE A 144 12.93 -5.50 -1.75
C ILE A 144 13.63 -4.30 -1.15
N ALA A 145 12.86 -3.24 -0.89
CA ALA A 145 13.35 -2.01 -0.31
C ALA A 145 13.17 -2.01 1.22
N ILE A 146 14.25 -1.77 1.95
CA ILE A 146 14.29 -1.77 3.42
C ILE A 146 14.44 -0.35 3.92
N TYR A 147 13.51 0.07 4.75
CA TYR A 147 13.40 1.40 5.34
C TYR A 147 13.61 1.38 6.85
N GLU A 148 14.03 2.53 7.36
CA GLU A 148 13.94 2.91 8.77
C GLU A 148 13.11 4.20 8.86
N GLY A 149 11.89 4.10 9.37
CA GLY A 149 10.93 5.20 9.26
C GLY A 149 10.57 5.50 7.79
N ILE A 150 10.95 6.68 7.30
CA ILE A 150 10.79 7.11 5.90
C ILE A 150 12.09 7.00 5.08
N GLU A 151 13.20 6.71 5.75
CA GLU A 151 14.54 6.69 5.16
C GLU A 151 14.82 5.34 4.51
N LEU A 152 15.15 5.34 3.22
CA LEU A 152 15.57 4.15 2.50
C LEU A 152 17.01 3.78 2.90
N ILE A 153 17.20 2.52 3.28
CA ILE A 153 18.48 2.00 3.77
C ILE A 153 19.12 1.05 2.77
N GLU A 154 18.38 0.04 2.29
CA GLU A 154 18.90 -0.99 1.40
C GLU A 154 17.86 -1.34 0.34
N ILE A 155 18.30 -1.69 -0.87
CA ILE A 155 17.47 -2.39 -1.86
C ILE A 155 18.18 -3.66 -2.27
N TYR A 156 17.48 -4.80 -2.17
CA TYR A 156 17.93 -6.07 -2.73
C TYR A 156 17.15 -6.40 -3.98
N LYS A 157 17.85 -6.89 -5.00
CA LYS A 157 17.30 -7.51 -6.20
C LYS A 157 17.39 -9.02 -6.06
N VAL A 158 16.26 -9.71 -6.21
CA VAL A 158 16.14 -11.16 -6.05
C VAL A 158 15.47 -11.74 -7.28
N SER A 159 16.03 -12.79 -7.86
CA SER A 159 15.42 -13.44 -9.02
C SER A 159 14.33 -14.43 -8.58
N PRO A 160 13.31 -14.70 -9.42
CA PRO A 160 12.29 -15.70 -9.10
C PRO A 160 12.86 -17.09 -8.81
N GLU A 161 13.94 -17.48 -9.48
CA GLU A 161 14.61 -18.78 -9.27
C GLU A 161 15.14 -18.92 -7.83
N MET A 162 15.62 -17.82 -7.24
CA MET A 162 16.05 -17.82 -5.83
C MET A 162 14.86 -17.96 -4.87
N LEU A 163 13.69 -17.44 -5.26
CA LEU A 163 12.45 -17.53 -4.50
C LEU A 163 11.69 -18.84 -4.73
N GLU A 164 12.08 -19.66 -5.71
CA GLU A 164 11.37 -20.87 -6.10
C GLU A 164 11.22 -21.87 -4.95
N ILE A 165 12.18 -21.93 -4.03
CA ILE A 165 12.05 -22.74 -2.81
C ILE A 165 10.79 -22.38 -2.00
N LYS A 166 10.39 -21.11 -1.98
CA LYS A 166 9.16 -20.63 -1.34
C LYS A 166 7.94 -20.79 -2.23
N PHE A 167 8.04 -20.50 -3.53
CA PHE A 167 6.93 -20.68 -4.45
C PHE A 167 6.49 -22.15 -4.51
N SER A 168 7.43 -23.08 -4.66
CA SER A 168 7.17 -24.52 -4.60
C SER A 168 6.62 -25.00 -3.25
N GLU A 169 7.01 -24.38 -2.13
CA GLU A 169 6.46 -24.69 -0.79
C GLU A 169 4.98 -24.28 -0.71
N TRP A 170 4.66 -23.09 -1.21
CA TRP A 170 3.30 -22.55 -1.20
C TRP A 170 2.40 -23.26 -2.22
N GLU A 171 2.91 -23.58 -3.40
CA GLU A 171 2.19 -24.33 -4.42
C GLU A 171 1.74 -25.70 -3.91
N ARG A 172 2.61 -26.42 -3.19
CA ARG A 172 2.26 -27.68 -2.54
C ARG A 172 1.18 -27.52 -1.46
N LYS A 173 1.18 -26.40 -0.73
CA LYS A 173 0.11 -26.10 0.23
C LYS A 173 -1.22 -25.84 -0.51
N LEU A 174 -1.18 -25.16 -1.64
CA LEU A 174 -2.33 -24.90 -2.51
C LEU A 174 -2.88 -26.15 -3.23
N ASP A 175 -2.27 -27.32 -3.07
CA ASP A 175 -2.90 -28.59 -3.45
C ASP A 175 -4.05 -28.97 -2.49
N GLN A 176 -4.07 -28.41 -1.28
CA GLN A 176 -5.00 -28.77 -0.21
C GLN A 176 -5.96 -27.65 0.18
N ILE A 177 -5.63 -26.40 -0.15
CA ILE A 177 -6.40 -25.18 0.20
C ILE A 177 -6.43 -24.23 -0.99
N ASP A 178 -7.49 -23.42 -1.09
CA ASP A 178 -7.68 -22.52 -2.24
C ASP A 178 -6.76 -21.28 -2.21
N SER A 179 -6.42 -20.80 -1.02
CA SER A 179 -5.54 -19.64 -0.86
C SER A 179 -4.74 -19.68 0.44
N ILE A 180 -3.54 -19.08 0.43
CA ILE A 180 -2.70 -18.89 1.60
C ILE A 180 -2.74 -17.42 2.00
N ASN A 181 -3.05 -17.14 3.26
CA ASN A 181 -3.09 -15.77 3.77
C ASN A 181 -1.69 -15.23 4.07
N ASN A 182 -1.24 -14.28 3.25
CA ASN A 182 -0.04 -13.46 3.42
C ASN A 182 1.20 -14.24 3.91
N PRO A 183 1.62 -15.28 3.17
CA PRO A 183 2.82 -16.00 3.54
C PRO A 183 4.04 -15.07 3.38
N LYS A 184 5.05 -15.30 4.23
CA LYS A 184 6.22 -14.41 4.31
C LYS A 184 7.48 -15.05 3.73
N ILE A 185 8.28 -14.24 3.05
CA ILE A 185 9.63 -14.60 2.61
C ILE A 185 10.63 -14.19 3.70
N PRO A 186 11.47 -15.10 4.22
CA PRO A 186 12.41 -14.76 5.28
C PRO A 186 13.51 -13.81 4.76
N MET A 187 13.86 -12.80 5.55
CA MET A 187 14.93 -11.83 5.20
C MET A 187 16.28 -12.49 4.90
N ARG A 188 16.57 -13.64 5.52
CA ARG A 188 17.78 -14.42 5.22
C ARG A 188 17.84 -14.86 3.76
N LEU A 189 16.70 -15.16 3.13
CA LEU A 189 16.65 -15.51 1.71
C LEU A 189 16.84 -14.26 0.85
N ILE A 190 16.16 -13.16 1.19
CA ILE A 190 16.28 -11.88 0.47
C ILE A 190 17.74 -11.38 0.44
N ARG A 191 18.44 -11.47 1.57
CA ARG A 191 19.85 -11.03 1.69
C ARG A 191 20.86 -11.91 0.93
N GLN A 192 20.43 -13.01 0.32
CA GLN A 192 21.27 -13.77 -0.62
C GLN A 192 21.21 -13.20 -2.04
N GLY A 193 20.26 -12.30 -2.32
CA GLY A 193 20.18 -11.57 -3.57
C GLY A 193 21.26 -10.49 -3.72
N GLU A 194 21.18 -9.76 -4.82
CA GLU A 194 22.09 -8.68 -5.15
C GLU A 194 21.71 -7.41 -4.38
N LEU A 195 22.64 -6.83 -3.63
CA LEU A 195 22.47 -5.52 -3.00
C LEU A 195 22.70 -4.42 -4.06
N VAL A 196 21.63 -3.74 -4.48
CA VAL A 196 21.69 -2.75 -5.57
C VAL A 196 21.69 -1.30 -5.07
N TYR A 197 21.33 -1.09 -3.81
CA TYR A 197 21.43 0.19 -3.13
C TYR A 197 21.74 -0.03 -1.66
N GLN A 198 22.64 0.78 -1.11
CA GLN A 198 22.88 0.89 0.32
C GLN A 198 23.12 2.35 0.66
N ARG A 199 22.43 2.86 1.68
CA ARG A 199 22.67 4.21 2.19
C ARG A 199 24.06 4.27 2.83
N ASP A 200 24.89 5.17 2.32
CA ASP A 200 26.19 5.44 2.94
C ASP A 200 26.01 6.00 4.35
N SER A 201 26.66 5.35 5.32
CA SER A 201 26.67 5.78 6.73
C SER A 201 27.53 7.04 6.94
N SER A 202 28.17 7.56 5.89
CA SER A 202 29.16 8.63 5.94
C SER A 202 28.59 10.04 5.78
N GLN A 203 27.26 10.20 5.64
CA GLN A 203 26.61 11.51 5.50
C GLN A 203 25.91 12.01 6.78
N GLU A 204 26.23 11.44 7.95
CA GLU A 204 25.70 11.90 9.25
C GLU A 204 26.72 12.73 10.05
N ALA A 205 27.52 13.57 9.38
CA ALA A 205 28.46 14.52 10.00
C ALA A 205 28.03 15.98 9.77
#